data_AF-A0A8T6LXT3-F1
#
_entry.id   AF-A0A8T6LXT3-F1
#
_cell.length_a   1.000
_cell.length_b   1.000
_cell.length_c   1.000
_cell.angle_alpha   90.00
_cell.angle_beta   90.00
_cell.angle_gamma   90.00
#
_symmetry.space_group_name_H-M   'P 1'
#
loop_
_entity.id
_entity.type
_entity.pdbx_description
1 polymer ?
#
loop_
_entity_poly.entity_id
_entity_poly.type
_entity_poly.pdbx_seq_one_letter_code
_entity_poly.pdbx_strand_id
1 'polypeptide(L)'
;MKTQPKTVVMQSDIIDLYRNALRQGIEISQVEKKINRHLKRINASDHIENQEDELRSENEKKRLPKIVRAGAMALPILFLIIGFYLVGSAVVPIIGSYIIVAKDVQMTNLTSPVPREQVMDVTPLVITQSNIPEKVDRDLKIINEELDYTNLSNWFSSTTLPEFGLPELDYDITEYTIDIPKLNISNAIVRVGGNNLNENLIAFKGTALPGSPGAPVVFGHSVLRQFYNPSEKNPRRYNSIFSTIMTLETGDKIFVTSGGVKYTYAVLLKKEVKPEDVYILTQKYDSKQLKLVTCTPEGTYLRRGVVTAQLIE
;
A
#
# COMPACT_ATOMS: atom_id res chain seq x y z
N MET A 1 -45.73 -9.49 21.45
CA MET A 1 -46.40 -9.56 22.76
C MET A 1 -45.68 -8.58 23.66
N LYS A 2 -46.36 -7.55 24.17
CA LYS A 2 -45.74 -6.40 24.86
C LYS A 2 -45.03 -6.87 26.14
N THR A 3 -43.71 -6.73 26.20
CA THR A 3 -42.96 -6.72 27.45
C THR A 3 -43.47 -5.53 28.27
N GLN A 4 -44.00 -5.79 29.48
CA GLN A 4 -44.37 -4.68 30.36
C GLN A 4 -43.08 -3.98 30.81
N PRO A 5 -43.04 -2.63 30.81
CA PRO A 5 -41.85 -1.92 31.22
C PRO A 5 -41.57 -2.20 32.70
N LYS A 6 -40.34 -2.64 33.00
CA LYS A 6 -39.83 -2.79 34.35
C LYS A 6 -40.10 -1.47 35.09
N THR A 7 -41.02 -1.47 36.04
CA THR A 7 -41.51 -0.24 36.66
C THR A 7 -40.45 0.26 37.63
N VAL A 8 -39.60 1.17 37.17
CA VAL A 8 -38.57 1.79 38.00
C VAL A 8 -39.25 2.83 38.89
N VAL A 9 -39.36 2.53 40.18
CA VAL A 9 -39.92 3.47 41.17
C VAL A 9 -38.85 4.52 41.46
N MET A 10 -39.10 5.78 41.06
CA MET A 10 -38.16 6.88 41.29
C MET A 10 -38.25 7.39 42.73
N GLN A 11 -37.11 7.82 43.29
CA GLN A 11 -37.04 8.33 44.65
C GLN A 11 -37.93 9.58 44.87
N SER A 12 -38.08 10.42 43.85
CA SER A 12 -38.98 11.59 43.84
C SER A 12 -40.43 11.20 44.14
N ASP A 13 -40.89 10.12 43.51
CA ASP A 13 -42.30 9.71 43.56
C ASP A 13 -42.66 9.15 44.94
N ILE A 14 -41.69 8.48 45.58
CA ILE A 14 -41.82 8.01 46.96
C ILE A 14 -41.89 9.22 47.91
N ILE A 15 -41.02 10.20 47.73
CA ILE A 15 -40.98 11.42 48.57
C ILE A 15 -42.31 12.19 48.46
N ASP A 16 -42.84 12.35 47.26
CA ASP A 16 -44.12 13.04 47.04
C ASP A 16 -45.31 12.26 47.60
N LEU A 17 -45.27 10.93 47.55
CA LEU A 17 -46.26 10.08 48.20
C LEU A 17 -46.28 10.28 49.73
N TYR A 18 -45.11 10.32 50.36
CA TYR A 18 -44.99 10.59 51.81
C TYR A 18 -45.45 12.01 52.16
N ARG A 19 -45.09 13.02 51.37
CA ARG A 19 -45.56 14.41 51.57
C ARG A 19 -47.08 14.53 51.47
N ASN A 20 -47.69 13.86 50.48
CA ASN A 20 -49.14 13.88 50.30
C ASN A 20 -49.88 13.13 51.42
N ALA A 21 -49.33 12.02 51.91
CA ALA A 21 -49.90 11.30 53.04
C ALA A 21 -49.90 12.14 54.33
N LEU A 22 -48.80 12.87 54.59
CA LEU A 22 -48.71 13.81 55.72
C LEU A 22 -49.74 14.95 55.62
N ARG A 23 -49.95 15.50 54.42
CA ARG A 23 -50.96 16.55 54.18
C ARG A 23 -52.40 16.07 54.42
N GLN A 24 -52.66 14.78 54.25
CA GLN A 24 -53.97 14.16 54.42
C GLN A 24 -54.19 13.59 55.84
N GLY A 25 -53.24 13.80 56.77
CA GLY A 25 -53.34 13.29 58.14
C GLY A 25 -53.21 11.77 58.25
N ILE A 26 -52.64 11.10 57.24
CA ILE A 26 -52.43 9.65 57.24
C ILE A 26 -51.14 9.34 58.01
N GLU A 27 -51.22 8.41 58.94
CA GLU A 27 -50.05 7.91 59.66
C GLU A 27 -49.00 7.31 58.71
N ILE A 28 -47.75 7.75 58.84
CA ILE A 28 -46.59 7.28 58.04
C ILE A 28 -46.47 5.74 58.09
N SER A 29 -46.75 5.16 59.26
CA SER A 29 -46.70 3.71 59.50
C SER A 29 -47.63 2.92 58.58
N GLN A 30 -48.78 3.49 58.20
CA GLN A 30 -49.72 2.84 57.27
C GLN A 30 -49.23 2.92 55.82
N VAL A 31 -48.60 4.02 55.44
CA VAL A 31 -48.00 4.21 54.11
C VAL A 31 -46.84 3.23 53.93
N GLU A 32 -45.94 3.15 54.91
CA GLU A 32 -44.80 2.23 54.90
C GLU A 32 -45.25 0.77 54.81
N LYS A 33 -46.27 0.38 55.60
CA LYS A 33 -46.85 -0.98 55.54
C LYS A 33 -47.41 -1.31 54.15
N LYS A 34 -48.03 -0.34 53.46
CA LYS A 34 -48.59 -0.53 52.11
C LYS A 34 -47.49 -0.60 51.06
N ILE A 35 -46.47 0.24 51.16
CA ILE A 35 -45.27 0.22 50.30
C ILE A 35 -44.54 -1.11 50.45
N ASN A 36 -44.22 -1.53 51.68
CA ASN A 36 -43.52 -2.80 51.95
C ASN A 36 -44.31 -4.01 51.43
N ARG A 37 -45.64 -3.99 51.56
CA ARG A 37 -46.51 -5.02 50.98
C ARG A 37 -46.45 -5.03 49.45
N HIS A 38 -46.42 -3.87 48.80
CA HIS A 38 -46.29 -3.77 47.35
C HIS A 38 -44.91 -4.19 46.86
N LEU A 39 -43.83 -3.75 47.51
CA LEU A 39 -42.47 -4.17 47.20
C LEU A 39 -42.30 -5.68 47.33
N LYS A 40 -42.87 -6.30 48.37
CA LYS A 40 -42.86 -7.76 48.52
C LYS A 40 -43.56 -8.49 47.37
N ARG A 41 -44.66 -7.93 46.85
CA ARG A 41 -45.38 -8.48 45.70
C ARG A 41 -44.60 -8.29 44.39
N ILE A 42 -44.01 -7.11 44.18
CA ILE A 42 -43.19 -6.83 43.01
C ILE A 42 -41.98 -7.77 42.98
N ASN A 43 -41.28 -7.94 44.11
CA ASN A 43 -40.13 -8.84 44.18
C ASN A 43 -40.52 -10.31 43.94
N ALA A 44 -41.65 -10.76 44.51
CA ALA A 44 -42.16 -12.10 44.24
C ALA A 44 -42.54 -12.29 42.76
N SER A 45 -43.10 -11.27 42.11
CA SER A 45 -43.43 -11.30 40.69
C SER A 45 -42.19 -11.30 39.80
N ASP A 46 -41.19 -10.46 40.11
CA ASP A 46 -39.94 -10.37 39.33
C ASP A 46 -39.16 -11.69 39.40
N HIS A 47 -39.15 -12.36 40.56
CA HIS A 47 -38.58 -13.70 40.68
C HIS A 47 -39.27 -14.74 39.79
N ILE A 48 -40.61 -14.71 39.71
CA ILE A 48 -41.38 -15.63 38.86
C ILE A 48 -41.14 -15.31 37.38
N GLU A 49 -41.17 -14.04 37.00
CA GLU A 49 -40.92 -13.59 35.62
C GLU A 49 -39.52 -13.97 35.14
N ASN A 50 -38.49 -13.77 35.97
CA ASN A 50 -37.12 -14.18 35.65
C ASN A 50 -37.01 -15.71 35.46
N GLN A 51 -37.68 -16.50 36.31
CA GLN A 51 -37.72 -17.96 36.15
C GLN A 51 -38.44 -18.38 34.86
N GLU A 52 -39.56 -17.75 34.53
CA GLU A 52 -40.27 -18.02 33.27
C GLU A 52 -39.46 -17.63 32.04
N ASP A 53 -38.73 -16.51 32.09
CA ASP A 53 -37.84 -16.06 31.01
C ASP A 53 -36.66 -17.01 30.80
N GLU A 54 -36.07 -17.54 31.89
CA GLU A 54 -35.02 -18.56 31.82
C GLU A 54 -35.54 -19.85 31.16
N LEU A 55 -36.70 -20.35 31.61
CA LEU A 55 -37.35 -21.54 31.05
C LEU A 55 -37.72 -21.33 29.59
N ARG A 56 -38.19 -20.14 29.23
CA ARG A 56 -38.51 -19.76 27.86
C ARG A 56 -37.26 -19.72 26.99
N SER A 57 -36.18 -19.10 27.46
CA SER A 57 -34.89 -19.06 26.77
C SER A 57 -34.38 -20.47 26.50
N GLU A 58 -34.47 -21.38 27.49
CA GLU A 58 -34.08 -22.78 27.31
C GLU A 58 -34.95 -23.51 26.27
N ASN A 59 -36.26 -23.30 26.29
CA ASN A 59 -37.16 -23.91 25.34
C ASN A 59 -36.96 -23.38 23.92
N GLU A 60 -36.73 -22.08 23.75
CA GLU A 60 -36.38 -21.48 22.47
C GLU A 60 -35.04 -22.03 21.94
N LYS A 61 -34.05 -22.17 22.84
CA LYS A 61 -32.78 -22.84 22.55
C LYS A 61 -32.97 -24.28 22.09
N LYS A 62 -33.91 -25.04 22.67
CA LYS A 62 -34.22 -26.44 22.28
C LYS A 62 -34.98 -26.55 20.94
N ARG A 63 -35.65 -25.49 20.47
CA ARG A 63 -36.37 -25.47 19.18
C ARG A 63 -35.45 -25.42 17.96
N LEU A 64 -34.24 -24.88 18.12
CA LEU A 64 -33.27 -24.78 17.03
C LEU A 64 -32.45 -26.08 16.94
N PRO A 65 -32.30 -26.69 15.75
CA PRO A 65 -31.49 -27.88 15.58
C PRO A 65 -30.02 -27.59 15.96
N LYS A 66 -29.34 -28.59 16.54
CA LYS A 66 -27.95 -28.44 17.05
C LYS A 66 -27.00 -27.85 16.01
N ILE A 67 -27.19 -28.20 14.74
CA ILE A 67 -26.39 -27.71 13.60
C ILE A 67 -26.53 -26.19 13.41
N VAL A 68 -27.74 -25.64 13.51
CA VAL A 68 -27.97 -24.19 13.35
C VAL A 68 -27.34 -23.42 14.51
N ARG A 69 -27.38 -23.98 15.73
CA ARG A 69 -26.77 -23.36 16.91
C ARG A 69 -25.24 -23.35 16.83
N ALA A 70 -24.65 -24.48 16.40
CA ALA A 70 -23.22 -24.55 16.14
C ALA A 70 -22.80 -23.61 14.99
N GLY A 71 -23.60 -23.56 13.92
CA GLY A 71 -23.38 -22.67 12.78
C GLY A 71 -23.42 -21.19 13.17
N ALA A 72 -24.40 -20.76 13.98
CA ALA A 72 -24.52 -19.38 14.42
C ALA A 72 -23.32 -18.90 15.27
N MET A 73 -22.65 -19.82 15.98
CA MET A 73 -21.44 -19.51 16.75
C MET A 73 -20.16 -19.59 15.91
N ALA A 74 -20.04 -20.60 15.05
CA ALA A 74 -18.83 -20.83 14.26
C ALA A 74 -18.71 -19.89 13.05
N LEU A 75 -19.82 -19.54 12.41
CA LEU A 75 -19.83 -18.76 11.16
C LEU A 75 -19.24 -17.34 11.32
N PRO A 76 -19.59 -16.54 12.36
CA PRO A 76 -18.97 -15.23 12.56
C PRO A 76 -17.47 -15.32 12.85
N ILE A 77 -17.05 -16.32 13.62
CA ILE A 77 -15.63 -16.56 13.94
C ILE A 77 -14.86 -16.93 12.66
N LEU A 78 -15.43 -17.79 11.82
CA LEU A 78 -14.86 -18.14 10.53
C LEU A 78 -14.67 -16.89 9.65
N PHE A 79 -15.70 -16.04 9.54
CA PHE A 79 -15.59 -14.80 8.77
C PHE A 79 -14.58 -13.81 9.35
N LEU A 80 -14.44 -13.73 10.68
CA LEU A 80 -13.39 -12.93 11.31
C LEU A 80 -12.00 -13.46 10.97
N ILE A 81 -11.78 -14.77 11.06
CA ILE A 81 -10.49 -15.40 10.71
C ILE A 81 -10.16 -15.16 9.24
N ILE A 82 -11.13 -15.34 8.34
CA ILE A 82 -10.96 -15.06 6.91
C ILE A 82 -10.65 -13.57 6.69
N GLY A 83 -11.36 -12.68 7.37
CA GLY A 83 -11.13 -11.23 7.29
C GLY A 83 -9.72 -10.85 7.74
N PHE A 84 -9.29 -11.32 8.91
CA PHE A 84 -7.92 -11.09 9.40
C PHE A 84 -6.86 -11.67 8.48
N TYR A 85 -7.12 -12.85 7.90
CA TYR A 85 -6.21 -13.45 6.92
C TYR A 85 -6.07 -12.58 5.66
N LEU A 86 -7.18 -12.07 5.11
CA LEU A 86 -7.15 -11.19 3.94
C LEU A 86 -6.41 -9.88 4.23
N VAL A 87 -6.67 -9.25 5.37
CA VAL A 87 -5.96 -8.03 5.80
C VAL A 87 -4.47 -8.31 6.00
N GLY A 88 -4.13 -9.40 6.69
CA GLY A 88 -2.75 -9.82 6.91
C GLY A 88 -1.99 -10.04 5.59
N SER A 89 -2.63 -10.69 4.62
CA SER A 89 -2.05 -10.94 3.29
C SER A 89 -1.65 -9.63 2.56
N ALA A 90 -2.44 -8.56 2.71
CA ALA A 90 -2.14 -7.27 2.11
C ALA A 90 -1.08 -6.47 2.89
N VAL A 91 -1.12 -6.51 4.23
CA VAL A 91 -0.27 -5.67 5.10
C VAL A 91 1.15 -6.25 5.27
N VAL A 92 1.29 -7.56 5.37
CA VAL A 92 2.59 -8.24 5.56
C VAL A 92 3.65 -7.89 4.51
N PRO A 93 3.38 -7.90 3.17
CA PRO A 93 4.40 -7.56 2.19
C PRO A 93 4.90 -6.12 2.33
N ILE A 94 4.00 -5.18 2.67
CA ILE A 94 4.35 -3.78 2.90
C ILE A 94 5.34 -3.67 4.07
N ILE A 95 5.02 -4.26 5.22
CA ILE A 95 5.90 -4.22 6.41
C ILE A 95 7.23 -4.96 6.14
N GLY A 96 7.16 -6.13 5.48
CA GLY A 96 8.33 -6.95 5.18
C GLY A 96 9.36 -6.24 4.29
N SER A 97 8.91 -5.45 3.31
CA SER A 97 9.78 -4.68 2.42
C SER A 97 10.71 -3.73 3.19
N TYR A 98 10.19 -3.05 4.22
CA TYR A 98 10.98 -2.13 5.05
C TYR A 98 12.09 -2.84 5.83
N ILE A 99 11.85 -4.07 6.28
CA ILE A 99 12.85 -4.85 7.05
C ILE A 99 13.98 -5.33 6.14
N ILE A 100 13.66 -5.82 4.93
CA ILE A 100 14.64 -6.34 3.97
C ILE A 100 15.54 -5.21 3.46
N VAL A 101 14.95 -4.07 3.07
CA VAL A 101 15.70 -2.92 2.57
C VAL A 101 16.58 -2.32 3.67
N ALA A 102 16.07 -2.19 4.90
CA ALA A 102 16.86 -1.66 6.02
C ALA A 102 18.11 -2.49 6.33
N LYS A 103 18.02 -3.83 6.22
CA LYS A 103 19.16 -4.73 6.44
C LYS A 103 20.27 -4.53 5.40
N ASP A 104 19.89 -4.34 4.14
CA ASP A 104 20.85 -4.22 3.03
C ASP A 104 21.53 -2.84 2.98
N VAL A 105 20.79 -1.78 3.31
CA VAL A 105 21.35 -0.42 3.47
C VAL A 105 22.34 -0.35 4.64
N GLN A 106 22.13 -1.12 5.72
CA GLN A 106 23.10 -1.17 6.82
C GLN A 106 24.39 -1.89 6.45
N MET A 107 24.35 -2.94 5.63
CA MET A 107 25.56 -3.67 5.21
C MET A 107 26.43 -2.87 4.22
N THR A 108 25.81 -2.10 3.33
CA THR A 108 26.54 -1.23 2.37
C THR A 108 27.21 -0.02 3.03
N ASN A 109 26.70 0.43 4.19
CA ASN A 109 27.31 1.52 4.97
C ASN A 109 28.58 1.11 5.75
N LEU A 110 28.96 -0.17 5.75
CA LEU A 110 30.13 -0.66 6.49
C LEU A 110 31.40 -0.85 5.62
N THR A 111 31.33 -0.65 4.30
CA THR A 111 32.46 -0.96 3.40
C THR A 111 32.76 0.06 2.28
N SER A 112 32.25 1.30 2.35
CA SER A 112 32.66 2.33 1.39
C SER A 112 32.91 3.70 2.04
N PRO A 113 34.12 4.27 1.94
CA PRO A 113 34.35 5.65 2.31
C PRO A 113 33.97 6.54 1.12
N VAL A 114 32.70 6.94 1.03
CA VAL A 114 32.31 8.05 0.16
C VAL A 114 32.13 9.30 1.05
N PRO A 115 32.91 10.38 0.85
CA PRO A 115 32.81 11.60 1.65
C PRO A 115 31.41 12.21 1.56
N ARG A 116 30.84 12.60 2.70
CA ARG A 116 29.53 13.26 2.83
C ARG A 116 29.59 14.77 2.53
N GLU A 117 30.42 15.19 1.59
CA GLU A 117 30.60 16.61 1.27
C GLU A 117 30.29 16.85 -0.20
N GLN A 118 28.99 16.93 -0.49
CA GLN A 118 28.37 17.76 -1.54
C GLN A 118 26.86 17.48 -1.56
N VAL A 119 26.19 17.74 -0.44
CA VAL A 119 24.78 18.14 -0.49
C VAL A 119 24.81 19.66 -0.64
N MET A 120 25.14 20.14 -1.85
CA MET A 120 24.84 21.54 -2.19
C MET A 120 23.42 21.57 -2.74
N ASP A 121 22.54 22.23 -1.98
CA ASP A 121 21.33 22.85 -2.50
C ASP A 121 21.71 23.80 -3.64
N VAL A 122 21.82 23.28 -4.85
CA VAL A 122 21.80 24.10 -6.05
C VAL A 122 20.38 24.09 -6.57
N THR A 123 19.59 25.04 -6.08
CA THR A 123 18.48 25.59 -6.87
C THR A 123 19.12 26.27 -8.08
N PRO A 124 18.97 25.78 -9.33
CA PRO A 124 19.39 26.58 -10.46
C PRO A 124 18.42 27.76 -10.55
N LEU A 125 18.90 28.95 -10.18
CA LEU A 125 18.29 30.21 -10.60
C LEU A 125 18.41 30.28 -12.12
N VAL A 126 17.41 29.75 -12.81
CA VAL A 126 17.25 29.98 -14.25
C VAL A 126 16.47 31.28 -14.39
N ILE A 127 17.19 32.36 -14.73
CA ILE A 127 16.60 33.58 -15.25
C ILE A 127 16.18 33.29 -16.68
N THR A 128 14.95 32.83 -16.88
CA THR A 128 14.32 32.82 -18.21
C THR A 128 13.62 34.15 -18.41
N GLN A 129 14.26 35.05 -19.15
CA GLN A 129 13.54 36.09 -19.89
C GLN A 129 12.78 35.42 -21.02
N SER A 130 11.55 34.99 -20.72
CA SER A 130 10.61 34.50 -21.72
C SER A 130 9.46 35.50 -21.79
N ASN A 131 9.31 36.19 -22.92
CA ASN A 131 8.10 36.92 -23.26
C ASN A 131 6.89 35.99 -23.17
N ILE A 132 6.04 36.19 -22.17
CA ILE A 132 4.76 35.49 -22.02
C ILE A 132 3.68 36.33 -22.71
N PRO A 133 2.94 35.83 -23.72
CA PRO A 133 1.66 36.40 -24.07
C PRO A 133 0.70 36.12 -22.91
N GLU A 134 0.15 37.21 -22.41
CA GLU A 134 -0.83 37.33 -21.36
C GLU A 134 -2.03 36.38 -21.54
N LYS A 135 -2.47 35.81 -20.41
CA LYS A 135 -3.76 35.10 -20.18
C LYS A 135 -3.78 33.59 -20.42
N VAL A 136 -3.38 32.84 -19.39
CA VAL A 136 -3.89 31.48 -19.15
C VAL A 136 -4.70 31.51 -17.86
N ASP A 137 -5.99 31.29 -18.02
CA ASP A 137 -7.00 31.19 -16.98
C ASP A 137 -6.61 30.09 -15.99
N ARG A 138 -6.30 30.46 -14.74
CA ARG A 138 -5.99 29.50 -13.68
C ARG A 138 -7.29 29.07 -13.01
N ASP A 139 -8.10 28.30 -13.73
CA ASP A 139 -9.03 27.40 -13.08
C ASP A 139 -8.24 26.23 -12.51
N LEU A 140 -7.89 26.34 -11.22
CA LEU A 140 -7.38 25.22 -10.42
C LEU A 140 -8.50 24.18 -10.28
N LYS A 141 -8.65 23.31 -11.28
CA LYS A 141 -9.38 22.06 -11.11
C LYS A 141 -8.53 21.15 -10.22
N ILE A 142 -9.00 20.93 -9.00
CA ILE A 142 -8.54 19.82 -8.17
C ILE A 142 -8.99 18.53 -8.87
N ILE A 143 -8.12 18.00 -9.73
CA ILE A 143 -8.27 16.68 -10.29
C ILE A 143 -7.78 15.70 -9.23
N ASN A 144 -8.72 15.03 -8.56
CA ASN A 144 -8.46 13.73 -7.94
C ASN A 144 -8.26 12.70 -9.08
N GLU A 145 -7.26 12.92 -9.94
CA GLU A 145 -6.87 11.94 -10.96
C GLU A 145 -5.85 11.02 -10.31
N GLU A 146 -6.31 9.79 -10.08
CA GLU A 146 -5.41 8.65 -9.93
C GLU A 146 -4.53 8.60 -11.18
N LEU A 147 -3.29 9.08 -11.05
CA LEU A 147 -2.35 9.18 -12.17
C LEU A 147 -2.13 7.78 -12.77
N ASP A 148 -2.41 7.64 -14.07
CA ASP A 148 -2.17 6.39 -14.77
C ASP A 148 -0.66 6.18 -14.98
N TYR A 149 -0.05 5.44 -14.06
CA TYR A 149 1.37 5.07 -14.13
C TYR A 149 1.67 4.01 -15.21
N THR A 150 0.70 3.61 -16.02
CA THR A 150 0.97 2.91 -17.30
C THR A 150 1.77 3.80 -18.24
N ASN A 151 1.48 5.10 -18.23
CA ASN A 151 2.18 6.09 -19.03
C ASN A 151 3.43 6.57 -18.28
N LEU A 152 4.62 6.29 -18.81
CA LEU A 152 5.90 6.72 -18.22
C LEU A 152 5.98 8.23 -17.98
N SER A 153 5.29 9.05 -18.76
CA SER A 153 5.26 10.51 -18.59
C SER A 153 4.66 10.92 -17.23
N ASN A 154 3.78 10.10 -16.67
CA ASN A 154 3.16 10.34 -15.35
C ASN A 154 4.05 9.90 -14.18
N TRP A 155 5.22 9.29 -14.45
CA TRP A 155 6.16 8.88 -13.40
C TRP A 155 6.93 10.05 -12.80
N PHE A 156 7.00 11.17 -13.50
CA PHE A 156 7.67 12.38 -13.07
C PHE A 156 6.68 13.55 -13.10
N SER A 157 6.82 14.49 -12.15
CA SER A 157 6.11 15.78 -12.25
C SER A 157 6.68 16.58 -13.42
N SER A 158 5.81 17.18 -14.24
CA SER A 158 6.14 17.85 -15.51
C SER A 158 7.11 19.04 -15.41
N THR A 159 7.51 19.43 -14.19
CA THR A 159 8.28 20.66 -13.96
C THR A 159 9.80 20.42 -13.88
N THR A 160 10.28 19.16 -13.83
CA THR A 160 11.67 18.87 -13.41
C THR A 160 12.47 17.92 -14.28
N LEU A 161 12.04 17.58 -15.50
CA LEU A 161 12.88 16.74 -16.37
C LEU A 161 14.13 17.53 -16.79
N PRO A 162 15.35 17.08 -16.43
CA PRO A 162 16.56 17.72 -16.91
C PRO A 162 16.59 17.57 -18.44
N GLU A 163 16.79 18.67 -19.15
CA GLU A 163 17.17 18.61 -20.55
C GLU A 163 18.60 18.07 -20.57
N PHE A 164 18.74 16.74 -20.63
CA PHE A 164 20.04 16.11 -20.71
C PHE A 164 20.69 16.58 -22.01
N GLY A 165 21.71 17.43 -21.88
CA GLY A 165 22.58 17.88 -22.99
C GLY A 165 23.41 16.71 -23.50
N LEU A 166 22.75 15.77 -24.16
CA LEU A 166 23.36 14.57 -24.68
C LEU A 166 23.96 14.90 -26.05
N PRO A 167 25.10 14.29 -26.41
CA PRO A 167 25.43 14.15 -27.82
C PRO A 167 24.23 13.50 -28.51
N GLU A 168 23.85 13.97 -29.71
CA GLU A 168 22.80 13.37 -30.52
C GLU A 168 23.05 11.86 -30.61
N LEU A 169 22.38 11.09 -29.75
CA LEU A 169 22.48 9.64 -29.73
C LEU A 169 21.69 9.19 -30.94
N ASP A 170 22.40 8.71 -31.96
CA ASP A 170 21.80 8.04 -33.11
C ASP A 170 21.20 6.73 -32.63
N TYR A 171 19.90 6.74 -32.32
CA TYR A 171 19.16 5.60 -31.81
C TYR A 171 18.79 4.67 -32.97
N ASP A 172 19.78 4.06 -33.62
CA ASP A 172 19.53 2.89 -34.48
C ASP A 172 18.93 1.73 -33.66
N ILE A 173 19.28 1.67 -32.37
CA ILE A 173 18.72 0.72 -31.42
C ILE A 173 17.40 1.25 -30.87
N THR A 174 16.31 0.68 -31.37
CA THR A 174 14.94 0.97 -30.91
C THR A 174 14.45 0.02 -29.84
N GLU A 175 14.97 -1.22 -29.82
CA GLU A 175 14.57 -2.28 -28.90
C GLU A 175 15.75 -3.20 -28.53
N TYR A 176 15.70 -3.76 -27.32
CA TYR A 176 16.65 -4.77 -26.82
C TYR A 176 15.97 -5.67 -25.79
N THR A 177 16.63 -6.76 -25.38
CA THR A 177 16.06 -7.68 -24.39
C THR A 177 16.86 -7.74 -23.09
N ILE A 178 16.17 -8.03 -21.99
CA ILE A 178 16.73 -8.26 -20.66
C ILE A 178 16.38 -9.66 -20.16
N ASP A 179 17.36 -10.35 -19.59
CA ASP A 179 17.20 -11.58 -18.82
C ASP A 179 17.71 -11.37 -17.39
N ILE A 180 16.90 -11.77 -16.40
CA ILE A 180 17.25 -11.77 -14.98
C ILE A 180 16.93 -13.15 -14.41
N PRO A 181 17.85 -14.12 -14.51
CA PRO A 181 17.56 -15.52 -14.16
C PRO A 181 17.11 -15.72 -12.71
N LYS A 182 17.69 -14.96 -11.77
CA LYS A 182 17.32 -15.00 -10.35
C LYS A 182 15.82 -14.74 -10.13
N LEU A 183 15.20 -13.95 -11.00
CA LEU A 183 13.80 -13.57 -10.93
C LEU A 183 12.93 -14.35 -11.91
N ASN A 184 13.49 -15.29 -12.68
CA ASN A 184 12.80 -15.98 -13.79
C ASN A 184 12.26 -15.02 -14.87
N ILE A 185 12.96 -13.91 -15.09
CA ILE A 185 12.68 -13.01 -16.21
C ILE A 185 13.56 -13.42 -17.37
N SER A 186 12.95 -13.82 -18.49
CA SER A 186 13.62 -14.15 -19.74
C SER A 186 13.04 -13.36 -20.90
N ASN A 187 13.86 -13.00 -21.88
CA ASN A 187 13.48 -12.29 -23.10
C ASN A 187 12.51 -11.10 -22.84
N ALA A 188 12.77 -10.29 -21.82
CA ALA A 188 11.96 -9.11 -21.54
C ALA A 188 12.31 -8.01 -22.55
N ILE A 189 11.35 -7.64 -23.39
CA ILE A 189 11.55 -6.61 -24.41
C ILE A 189 11.57 -5.25 -23.73
N VAL A 190 12.59 -4.46 -24.06
CA VAL A 190 12.76 -3.07 -23.66
C VAL A 190 12.69 -2.21 -24.91
N ARG A 191 11.76 -1.26 -24.95
CA ARG A 191 11.64 -0.27 -26.02
C ARG A 191 12.23 1.07 -25.59
N VAL A 192 13.03 1.68 -26.46
CA VAL A 192 13.62 3.00 -26.21
C VAL A 192 12.60 4.09 -26.55
N GLY A 193 12.29 4.95 -25.58
CA GLY A 193 11.45 6.14 -25.80
C GLY A 193 9.95 5.89 -26.02
N GLY A 194 9.42 4.77 -25.53
CA GLY A 194 7.98 4.54 -25.44
C GLY A 194 7.35 5.13 -24.18
N ASN A 195 6.05 4.92 -24.00
CA ASN A 195 5.31 5.38 -22.83
C ASN A 195 4.48 4.28 -22.16
N ASN A 196 4.09 3.21 -22.85
CA ASN A 196 3.20 2.18 -22.33
C ASN A 196 3.96 1.00 -21.70
N LEU A 197 3.94 0.92 -20.37
CA LEU A 197 4.60 -0.12 -19.59
C LEU A 197 3.85 -1.47 -19.53
N ASN A 198 2.60 -1.54 -20.02
CA ASN A 198 1.83 -2.79 -20.07
C ASN A 198 2.25 -3.71 -21.22
N GLU A 199 2.89 -3.15 -22.25
CA GLU A 199 3.29 -3.90 -23.44
C GLU A 199 4.75 -4.35 -23.37
N ASN A 200 5.63 -3.48 -22.87
CA ASN A 200 7.07 -3.72 -22.82
C ASN A 200 7.68 -2.98 -21.61
N LEU A 201 8.90 -3.33 -21.25
CA LEU A 201 9.74 -2.45 -20.46
C LEU A 201 10.10 -1.21 -21.29
N ILE A 202 10.28 -0.07 -20.63
CA ILE A 202 10.58 1.18 -21.33
C ILE A 202 11.93 1.72 -20.88
N ALA A 203 12.86 1.88 -21.82
CA ALA A 203 14.09 2.64 -21.59
C ALA A 203 13.81 4.13 -21.78
N PHE A 204 14.17 4.94 -20.79
CA PHE A 204 13.96 6.38 -20.84
C PHE A 204 14.82 6.99 -21.95
N LYS A 205 14.17 7.71 -22.86
CA LYS A 205 14.84 8.38 -23.97
C LYS A 205 15.80 9.44 -23.41
N GLY A 206 17.02 9.47 -23.92
CA GLY A 206 18.07 10.35 -23.42
C GLY A 206 18.91 9.75 -22.29
N THR A 207 18.76 8.46 -22.00
CA THR A 207 19.73 7.73 -21.17
C THR A 207 20.68 6.94 -22.06
N ALA A 208 21.84 6.54 -21.53
CA ALA A 208 22.82 5.80 -22.29
C ALA A 208 22.26 4.48 -22.85
N LEU A 209 22.87 3.97 -23.92
CA LEU A 209 22.53 2.67 -24.49
C LEU A 209 23.30 1.52 -23.80
N PRO A 210 22.79 0.28 -23.82
CA PRO A 210 23.49 -0.86 -23.25
C PRO A 210 24.94 -0.98 -23.74
N GLY A 211 25.89 -1.14 -22.81
CA GLY A 211 27.31 -1.28 -23.12
C GLY A 211 28.06 0.03 -23.34
N SER A 212 27.36 1.15 -23.45
CA SER A 212 27.95 2.49 -23.57
C SER A 212 28.28 3.09 -22.20
N PRO A 213 29.21 4.04 -22.11
CA PRO A 213 29.41 4.83 -20.90
C PRO A 213 28.11 5.55 -20.49
N GLY A 214 27.82 5.59 -19.20
CA GLY A 214 26.52 6.02 -18.67
C GLY A 214 25.66 4.84 -18.19
N ALA A 215 24.36 5.08 -18.02
CA ALA A 215 23.41 4.08 -17.54
C ALA A 215 22.08 4.12 -18.32
N PRO A 216 21.71 3.08 -19.09
CA PRO A 216 20.34 2.90 -19.53
C PRO A 216 19.43 2.84 -18.32
N VAL A 217 18.34 3.60 -18.34
CA VAL A 217 17.35 3.59 -17.26
C VAL A 217 16.07 2.94 -17.76
N VAL A 218 15.74 1.78 -17.22
CA VAL A 218 14.65 0.92 -17.67
C VAL A 218 13.55 0.87 -16.63
N PHE A 219 12.33 1.16 -17.04
CA PHE A 219 11.13 1.19 -16.22
C PHE A 219 10.27 -0.04 -16.46
N GLY A 220 9.63 -0.54 -15.39
CA GLY A 220 8.71 -1.66 -15.44
C GLY A 220 7.70 -1.64 -14.28
N HIS A 221 6.53 -2.24 -14.50
CA HIS A 221 5.48 -2.29 -13.48
C HIS A 221 5.80 -3.23 -12.33
N SER A 222 5.23 -2.89 -11.19
CA SER A 222 5.22 -3.67 -9.96
C SER A 222 3.79 -3.77 -9.44
N VAL A 223 3.35 -5.00 -9.21
CA VAL A 223 2.13 -5.36 -8.48
C VAL A 223 2.50 -6.17 -7.24
N LEU A 224 1.50 -6.49 -6.40
CA LEU A 224 1.69 -7.35 -5.24
C LEU A 224 2.39 -8.66 -5.61
N ARG A 225 3.35 -9.09 -4.78
CA ARG A 225 4.20 -10.28 -5.02
C ARG A 225 3.42 -11.56 -5.37
N GLN A 226 2.24 -11.74 -4.80
CA GLN A 226 1.37 -12.89 -5.08
C GLN A 226 0.87 -12.97 -6.54
N PHE A 227 0.87 -11.85 -7.26
CA PHE A 227 0.48 -11.76 -8.67
C PHE A 227 1.70 -11.69 -9.60
N TYR A 228 2.90 -11.88 -9.08
CA TYR A 228 4.12 -11.91 -9.88
C TYR A 228 4.11 -13.07 -10.87
N ASN A 229 4.12 -12.75 -12.16
CA ASN A 229 4.20 -13.76 -13.22
C ASN A 229 4.97 -13.21 -14.44
N PRO A 230 6.31 -13.30 -14.44
CA PRO A 230 7.17 -12.79 -15.50
C PRO A 230 7.28 -13.75 -16.70
N SER A 231 6.57 -14.88 -16.70
CA SER A 231 6.73 -15.93 -17.71
C SER A 231 6.43 -15.40 -19.11
N GLU A 232 7.23 -15.80 -20.10
CA GLU A 232 6.97 -15.48 -21.52
C GLU A 232 5.62 -16.01 -22.02
N LYS A 233 5.10 -17.07 -21.38
CA LYS A 233 3.76 -17.62 -21.70
C LYS A 233 2.62 -16.76 -21.18
N ASN A 234 2.90 -15.78 -20.31
CA ASN A 234 1.89 -14.88 -19.76
C ASN A 234 1.77 -13.63 -20.65
N PRO A 235 0.63 -13.40 -21.32
CA PRO A 235 0.44 -12.22 -22.17
C PRO A 235 0.44 -10.90 -21.39
N ARG A 236 0.26 -10.94 -20.07
CA ARG A 236 0.28 -9.76 -19.18
C ARG A 236 1.52 -9.72 -18.28
N ARG A 237 2.62 -10.36 -18.70
CA ARG A 237 3.84 -10.45 -17.89
C ARG A 237 4.37 -9.09 -17.47
N TYR A 238 4.32 -8.09 -18.37
CA TYR A 238 4.86 -6.75 -18.15
C TYR A 238 4.15 -5.98 -17.02
N ASN A 239 2.89 -6.31 -16.71
CA ASN A 239 2.16 -5.72 -15.59
C ASN A 239 2.80 -6.03 -14.22
N SER A 240 3.61 -7.09 -14.14
CA SER A 240 4.23 -7.54 -12.87
C SER A 240 5.73 -7.76 -12.98
N ILE A 241 6.32 -7.54 -14.15
CA ILE A 241 7.64 -8.05 -14.49
C ILE A 241 8.73 -7.54 -13.57
N PHE A 242 8.59 -6.33 -13.02
CA PHE A 242 9.55 -5.72 -12.10
C PHE A 242 9.11 -5.73 -10.64
N SER A 243 8.02 -6.42 -10.28
CA SER A 243 7.58 -6.54 -8.87
C SER A 243 8.69 -6.97 -7.91
N THR A 244 9.63 -7.80 -8.36
CA THR A 244 10.62 -8.43 -7.49
C THR A 244 12.05 -7.94 -7.69
N ILE A 245 12.30 -6.90 -8.51
CA ILE A 245 13.68 -6.43 -8.74
C ILE A 245 14.38 -5.98 -7.46
N MET A 246 13.62 -5.45 -6.48
CA MET A 246 14.16 -5.03 -5.19
C MET A 246 14.64 -6.19 -4.30
N THR A 247 14.32 -7.44 -4.65
CA THR A 247 14.85 -8.63 -3.97
C THR A 247 16.22 -9.06 -4.50
N LEU A 248 16.73 -8.43 -5.56
CA LEU A 248 18.08 -8.69 -6.07
C LEU A 248 19.14 -8.30 -5.02
N GLU A 249 20.22 -9.07 -4.99
CA GLU A 249 21.36 -8.88 -4.09
C GLU A 249 22.60 -8.47 -4.90
N THR A 250 23.56 -7.81 -4.24
CA THR A 250 24.83 -7.46 -4.87
C THR A 250 25.50 -8.69 -5.47
N GLY A 251 25.92 -8.59 -6.74
CA GLY A 251 26.52 -9.69 -7.51
C GLY A 251 25.54 -10.51 -8.35
N ASP A 252 24.22 -10.37 -8.16
CA ASP A 252 23.24 -11.01 -9.04
C ASP A 252 23.41 -10.53 -10.49
N LYS A 253 23.26 -11.45 -11.44
CA LYS A 253 23.53 -11.17 -12.86
C LYS A 253 22.28 -10.74 -13.61
N ILE A 254 22.44 -9.71 -14.43
CA ILE A 254 21.45 -9.22 -15.40
C ILE A 254 22.09 -9.28 -16.77
N PHE A 255 21.43 -9.88 -17.74
CA PHE A 255 21.92 -9.96 -19.11
C PHE A 255 21.09 -9.03 -19.99
N VAL A 256 21.76 -8.25 -20.84
CA VAL A 256 21.12 -7.36 -21.79
C VAL A 256 21.61 -7.72 -23.18
N THR A 257 20.70 -8.05 -24.10
CA THR A 257 21.05 -8.37 -25.48
C THR A 257 20.58 -7.25 -26.40
N SER A 258 21.51 -6.52 -27.00
CA SER A 258 21.24 -5.36 -27.85
C SER A 258 22.11 -5.43 -29.11
N GLY A 259 21.51 -5.25 -30.29
CA GLY A 259 22.22 -5.31 -31.57
C GLY A 259 22.98 -6.63 -31.81
N GLY A 260 22.48 -7.75 -31.28
CA GLY A 260 23.14 -9.05 -31.36
C GLY A 260 24.29 -9.27 -30.37
N VAL A 261 24.63 -8.27 -29.56
CA VAL A 261 25.67 -8.36 -28.52
C VAL A 261 25.03 -8.56 -27.16
N LYS A 262 25.55 -9.52 -26.39
CA LYS A 262 25.10 -9.81 -25.03
C LYS A 262 26.04 -9.19 -23.99
N TYR A 263 25.51 -8.25 -23.22
CA TYR A 263 26.18 -7.58 -22.12
C TYR A 263 25.79 -8.23 -20.79
N THR A 264 26.77 -8.45 -19.91
CA THR A 264 26.52 -8.98 -18.56
C THR A 264 26.74 -7.88 -17.54
N TYR A 265 25.73 -7.61 -16.73
CA TYR A 265 25.80 -6.67 -15.61
C TYR A 265 25.70 -7.45 -14.30
N ALA A 266 26.43 -6.99 -13.29
CA ALA A 266 26.30 -7.45 -11.92
C ALA A 266 25.66 -6.35 -11.06
N VAL A 267 24.65 -6.71 -10.27
CA VAL A 267 23.98 -5.78 -9.35
C VAL A 267 25.01 -5.22 -8.37
N LEU A 268 25.05 -3.89 -8.28
CA LEU A 268 25.95 -3.16 -7.39
C LEU A 268 25.22 -2.79 -6.10
N LEU A 269 24.11 -2.07 -6.22
CA LEU A 269 23.33 -1.57 -5.09
C LEU A 269 21.86 -1.38 -5.46
N LYS A 270 21.02 -1.21 -4.44
CA LYS A 270 19.61 -0.80 -4.58
C LYS A 270 19.27 0.36 -3.66
N LYS A 271 18.35 1.22 -4.07
CA LYS A 271 17.90 2.39 -3.32
C LYS A 271 16.40 2.63 -3.53
N GLU A 272 15.74 3.14 -2.50
CA GLU A 272 14.41 3.73 -2.64
C GLU A 272 14.48 5.25 -2.67
N VAL A 273 13.75 5.85 -3.60
CA VAL A 273 13.64 7.31 -3.75
C VAL A 273 12.19 7.76 -3.79
N LYS A 274 11.97 9.07 -3.67
CA LYS A 274 10.63 9.64 -3.81
C LYS A 274 10.18 9.57 -5.28
N PRO A 275 8.87 9.48 -5.57
CA PRO A 275 8.36 9.50 -6.94
C PRO A 275 8.83 10.69 -7.78
N GLU A 276 9.04 11.85 -7.17
CA GLU A 276 9.43 13.09 -7.84
C GLU A 276 10.95 13.20 -8.08
N ASP A 277 11.73 12.23 -7.59
CA ASP A 277 13.20 12.29 -7.64
C ASP A 277 13.72 11.93 -9.04
N VAL A 278 14.03 12.97 -9.83
CA VAL A 278 14.60 12.83 -11.18
C VAL A 278 16.07 12.41 -11.17
N TYR A 279 16.74 12.36 -10.02
CA TYR A 279 18.15 11.96 -9.93
C TYR A 279 18.39 10.53 -10.44
N ILE A 280 17.35 9.70 -10.48
CA ILE A 280 17.41 8.35 -11.06
C ILE A 280 17.84 8.36 -12.54
N LEU A 281 17.54 9.45 -13.26
CA LEU A 281 17.89 9.63 -14.67
C LEU A 281 19.34 10.11 -14.87
N THR A 282 20.01 10.63 -13.83
CA THR A 282 21.38 11.15 -13.90
C THR A 282 22.37 10.12 -14.44
N GLN A 283 23.20 10.55 -15.39
CA GLN A 283 24.18 9.70 -16.06
C GLN A 283 25.59 9.91 -15.49
N LYS A 284 26.33 8.82 -15.31
CA LYS A 284 27.74 8.82 -14.92
C LYS A 284 28.56 8.19 -16.04
N TYR A 285 29.22 9.01 -16.85
CA TYR A 285 29.92 8.56 -18.07
C TYR A 285 31.33 7.99 -17.81
N ASP A 286 31.79 7.98 -16.56
CA ASP A 286 33.01 7.29 -16.12
C ASP A 286 32.80 5.79 -15.87
N SER A 287 31.56 5.31 -15.95
CA SER A 287 31.18 3.93 -15.70
C SER A 287 30.15 3.45 -16.72
N LYS A 288 30.09 2.13 -16.96
CA LYS A 288 29.09 1.47 -17.81
C LYS A 288 28.07 0.75 -16.93
N GLN A 289 26.95 1.38 -16.66
CA GLN A 289 25.95 0.93 -15.69
C GLN A 289 24.63 0.57 -16.35
N LEU A 290 23.70 0.04 -15.56
CA LEU A 290 22.29 -0.21 -15.89
C LEU A 290 21.45 0.13 -14.67
N LYS A 291 20.34 0.84 -14.85
CA LYS A 291 19.38 1.12 -13.77
C LYS A 291 18.02 0.51 -14.12
N LEU A 292 17.50 -0.32 -13.22
CA LEU A 292 16.14 -0.86 -13.29
C LEU A 292 15.27 -0.12 -12.27
N VAL A 293 14.12 0.40 -12.71
CA VAL A 293 13.24 1.26 -11.92
C VAL A 293 11.83 0.69 -11.87
N THR A 294 11.25 0.65 -10.66
CA THR A 294 9.87 0.22 -10.44
C THR A 294 9.20 0.96 -9.29
N CYS A 295 7.90 0.73 -9.07
CA CYS A 295 7.19 1.21 -7.88
C CYS A 295 7.45 0.29 -6.68
N THR A 296 7.65 0.87 -5.49
CA THR A 296 7.92 0.13 -4.24
C THR A 296 7.21 0.79 -3.04
N PRO A 297 6.80 0.04 -2.00
CA PRO A 297 6.72 -1.43 -1.90
C PRO A 297 5.84 -2.09 -2.97
N GLU A 298 5.95 -3.40 -3.16
CA GLU A 298 5.24 -4.10 -4.24
C GLU A 298 3.73 -3.88 -4.20
N GLY A 299 3.12 -3.51 -5.33
CA GLY A 299 1.69 -3.21 -5.39
C GLY A 299 1.28 -1.84 -4.84
N THR A 300 2.24 -0.96 -4.55
CA THR A 300 2.00 0.44 -4.17
C THR A 300 2.80 1.38 -5.08
N TYR A 301 2.46 2.67 -5.10
CA TYR A 301 3.17 3.71 -5.85
C TYR A 301 3.89 4.74 -4.95
N LEU A 302 4.03 4.41 -3.65
CA LEU A 302 4.52 5.33 -2.62
C LEU A 302 5.94 5.82 -2.88
N ARG A 303 6.80 4.95 -3.42
CA ARG A 303 8.21 5.23 -3.68
C ARG A 303 8.64 4.60 -5.01
N ARG A 304 9.87 4.89 -5.43
CA ARG A 304 10.52 4.25 -6.58
C ARG A 304 11.70 3.43 -6.11
N GLY A 305 11.69 2.15 -6.47
CA GLY A 305 12.81 1.24 -6.26
C GLY A 305 13.76 1.32 -7.44
N VAL A 306 15.05 1.50 -7.17
CA VAL A 306 16.10 1.61 -8.18
C VAL A 306 17.18 0.58 -7.89
N VAL A 307 17.38 -0.36 -8.82
CA VAL A 307 18.50 -1.30 -8.80
C VAL A 307 19.55 -0.81 -9.78
N THR A 308 20.76 -0.58 -9.30
CA THR A 308 21.90 -0.18 -10.14
C THR A 308 22.84 -1.37 -10.30
N ALA A 309 23.19 -1.69 -11.54
CA ALA A 309 24.11 -2.76 -11.90
C ALA A 309 25.27 -2.20 -12.74
N GLN A 310 26.44 -2.82 -12.63
CA GLN A 310 27.66 -2.44 -13.33
C GLN A 310 27.98 -3.49 -14.39
N LEU A 311 28.36 -3.06 -15.59
CA LEU A 311 28.83 -3.95 -16.64
C LEU A 311 30.09 -4.68 -16.14
N ILE A 312 30.10 -6.00 -16.28
CA ILE A 312 31.27 -6.84 -16.02
C ILE A 312 31.78 -7.39 -17.35
N GLU A 313 33.10 -7.31 -17.54
CA GLU A 313 33.81 -7.91 -18.68
C GLU A 313 33.94 -9.43 -18.53
#